data_AF-A0A1S3RD81-F1
#
_entry.id   AF-A0A1S3RD81-F1
#
_cell.length_a   1.000
_cell.length_b   1.000
_cell.length_c   1.000
_cell.angle_alpha   90.00
_cell.angle_beta   90.00
_cell.angle_gamma   90.00
#
_symmetry.space_group_name_H-M   'P 1'
#
loop_
_entity.id
_entity.type
_entity.pdbx_description
1 polymer ?
#
loop_
_entity_poly.entity_id
_entity_poly.type
_entity_poly.pdbx_seq_one_letter_code
_entity_poly.pdbx_strand_id
1 'polypeptide(L)'
;MPNTPISLQQPPPTTKGQSTESTMLETFPDVGTTAQGMSTMWLLSKQSSDFVALGQYPEEHFNEVPPCTMIQKFQTELKVFSETINTRNSGLPVPYTYMDPAVVEKSVAI
;
A
#
# COMPACT_ATOMS: atom_id res chain seq x y z
N MET A 1 11.10 2.10 -16.41
CA MET A 1 10.72 2.59 -15.06
C MET A 1 11.79 2.16 -14.06
N PRO A 2 12.49 3.08 -13.38
CA PRO A 2 13.73 2.76 -12.67
C PRO A 2 13.59 2.41 -11.18
N ASN A 3 12.54 2.87 -10.49
CA ASN A 3 12.41 2.70 -9.03
C ASN A 3 12.12 1.24 -8.63
N THR A 4 11.26 0.55 -9.37
CA THR A 4 10.83 -0.83 -9.10
C THR A 4 10.57 -1.60 -10.41
N PRO A 5 11.57 -1.76 -11.31
CA PRO A 5 11.38 -2.46 -12.58
C PRO A 5 10.83 -3.87 -12.34
N ILE A 6 9.75 -4.23 -13.03
CA ILE A 6 9.07 -5.53 -12.85
C ILE A 6 9.82 -6.71 -13.51
N SER A 7 10.83 -6.40 -14.32
CA SER A 7 11.64 -7.33 -15.10
C SER A 7 12.96 -6.64 -15.47
N LEU A 8 14.00 -7.42 -15.76
CA LEU A 8 15.26 -6.96 -16.33
C LEU A 8 15.57 -7.76 -17.60
N GLN A 9 16.00 -7.08 -18.66
CA GLN A 9 16.23 -7.68 -19.99
C GLN A 9 17.67 -8.15 -20.21
N GLN A 10 18.58 -7.82 -19.29
CA GLN A 10 19.99 -8.20 -19.33
C GLN A 10 20.39 -8.89 -18.02
N PRO A 11 21.40 -9.77 -18.03
CA PRO A 11 21.93 -10.35 -16.81
C PRO A 11 22.62 -9.28 -15.94
N PRO A 12 22.78 -9.53 -14.63
CA PRO A 12 23.56 -8.67 -13.76
C PRO A 12 25.00 -8.50 -14.28
N PRO A 13 25.59 -7.29 -14.20
CA PRO A 13 26.95 -7.05 -14.63
C PRO A 13 27.94 -7.86 -13.76
N THR A 14 28.94 -8.47 -14.39
CA THR A 14 29.92 -9.34 -13.70
C THR A 14 31.22 -8.62 -13.34
N THR A 15 31.46 -7.43 -13.90
CA THR A 15 32.67 -6.63 -13.69
C THR A 15 32.31 -5.19 -13.35
N LYS A 16 32.98 -4.62 -12.34
CA LYS A 16 32.78 -3.22 -11.92
C LYS A 16 33.21 -2.25 -13.04
N GLY A 17 32.53 -1.10 -13.13
CA GLY A 17 32.89 -0.02 -14.06
C GLY A 17 32.40 -0.20 -15.49
N GLN A 18 31.66 -1.26 -15.81
CA GLN A 18 31.10 -1.50 -17.14
C GLN A 18 29.70 -0.91 -17.34
N SER A 19 29.00 -0.53 -16.25
CA SER A 19 27.67 0.05 -16.32
C SER A 19 27.71 1.48 -16.86
N THR A 20 26.95 1.72 -17.92
CA THR A 20 26.68 3.03 -18.54
C THR A 20 25.17 3.30 -18.54
N GLU A 21 24.78 4.55 -18.82
CA GLU A 21 23.37 4.90 -18.99
C GLU A 21 22.69 4.06 -20.10
N SER A 22 23.38 3.84 -21.24
CA SER A 22 22.86 2.99 -22.33
C SER A 22 22.57 1.57 -21.84
N THR A 23 23.54 0.93 -21.20
CA THR A 23 23.38 -0.44 -20.69
C THR A 23 22.28 -0.51 -19.61
N MET A 24 22.06 0.55 -18.85
CA MET A 24 20.98 0.63 -17.88
C MET A 24 19.62 0.70 -18.57
N LEU A 25 19.48 1.53 -19.61
CA LEU A 25 18.25 1.62 -20.42
C LEU A 25 17.95 0.30 -21.15
N GLU A 26 18.99 -0.39 -21.66
CA GLU A 26 18.88 -1.71 -22.27
C GLU A 26 18.51 -2.81 -21.27
N THR A 27 18.84 -2.64 -19.99
CA THR A 27 18.50 -3.59 -18.92
C THR A 27 17.05 -3.40 -18.43
N PHE A 28 16.53 -2.17 -18.49
CA PHE A 28 15.16 -1.88 -18.06
C PHE A 28 14.10 -2.55 -18.94
N PRO A 29 12.89 -2.78 -18.41
CA PRO A 29 11.80 -3.32 -19.22
C PRO A 29 11.43 -2.33 -20.33
N ASP A 30 11.05 -2.88 -21.48
CA ASP A 30 10.49 -2.13 -22.59
C ASP A 30 9.20 -1.39 -22.18
N VAL A 31 8.72 -0.53 -23.09
CA VAL A 31 7.56 0.31 -22.85
C VAL A 31 6.29 -0.50 -22.59
N GLY A 32 6.08 -1.61 -23.31
CA GLY A 32 4.88 -2.45 -23.17
C GLY A 32 4.85 -3.14 -21.81
N THR A 33 5.95 -3.77 -21.42
CA THR A 33 6.14 -4.40 -20.11
C THR A 33 5.98 -3.38 -18.98
N THR A 34 6.58 -2.19 -19.15
CA THR A 34 6.44 -1.09 -18.18
C THR A 34 4.99 -0.62 -18.05
N ALA A 35 4.29 -0.41 -19.17
CA ALA A 35 2.90 0.05 -19.18
C ALA A 35 1.96 -0.96 -18.50
N GLN A 36 2.12 -2.25 -18.79
CA GLN A 36 1.34 -3.31 -18.14
C GLN A 36 1.57 -3.36 -16.62
N GLY A 37 2.83 -3.28 -16.17
CA GLY A 37 3.14 -3.24 -14.74
C GLY A 37 2.51 -2.05 -14.04
N MET A 38 2.59 -0.86 -14.66
CA MET A 38 1.97 0.35 -14.12
C MET A 38 0.45 0.26 -14.08
N SER A 39 -0.21 -0.26 -15.12
CA SER A 39 -1.66 -0.44 -15.11
C SER A 39 -2.12 -1.41 -14.03
N THR A 40 -1.40 -2.53 -13.85
CA THR A 40 -1.71 -3.52 -12.83
C THR A 40 -1.53 -2.94 -11.42
N MET A 41 -0.40 -2.28 -11.15
CA MET A 41 -0.18 -1.65 -9.84
C MET A 41 -1.17 -0.52 -9.56
N TRP A 42 -1.52 0.28 -10.58
CA TRP A 42 -2.51 1.33 -10.44
C TRP A 42 -3.88 0.76 -10.07
N LEU A 43 -4.31 -0.32 -10.73
CA LEU A 43 -5.57 -1.01 -10.45
C LEU A 43 -5.59 -1.60 -9.03
N LEU A 44 -4.57 -2.38 -8.67
CA LEU A 44 -4.50 -3.09 -7.38
C LEU A 44 -4.26 -2.16 -6.18
N SER A 45 -3.84 -0.91 -6.42
CA SER A 45 -3.66 0.09 -5.35
C SER A 45 -4.90 0.94 -5.12
N LYS A 46 -6.00 0.73 -5.86
CA LYS A 46 -7.24 1.46 -5.64
C LYS A 46 -7.98 0.90 -4.43
N GLN A 47 -8.53 1.81 -3.65
CA GLN A 47 -9.52 1.46 -2.66
C GLN A 47 -10.78 0.96 -3.37
N SER A 48 -11.34 -0.16 -2.93
CA SER A 48 -12.57 -0.70 -3.50
C SER A 48 -13.75 0.24 -3.26
N SER A 49 -14.76 0.20 -4.14
CA SER A 49 -15.96 1.04 -4.01
C SER A 49 -16.82 0.68 -2.81
N ASP A 50 -16.73 -0.55 -2.33
CA ASP A 50 -17.41 -1.09 -1.15
C ASP A 50 -16.53 -1.09 0.10
N PHE A 51 -15.52 -0.21 0.14
CA PHE A 51 -14.54 -0.19 1.21
C PHE A 51 -15.16 -0.08 2.61
N VAL A 52 -14.66 -0.93 3.51
CA VAL A 52 -14.99 -0.89 4.93
C VAL A 52 -13.69 -0.87 5.75
N ALA A 53 -13.46 0.23 6.45
CA ALA A 53 -12.27 0.42 7.27
C ALA A 53 -12.16 -0.63 8.39
N LEU A 54 -10.93 -0.90 8.83
CA LEU A 54 -10.63 -1.77 9.96
C LEU A 54 -11.42 -1.34 11.21
N GLY A 55 -12.02 -2.31 11.88
CA GLY A 55 -12.84 -2.08 13.07
C GLY A 55 -14.26 -1.59 12.78
N GLN A 56 -14.63 -1.35 11.51
CA GLN A 56 -16.01 -1.09 11.12
C GLN A 56 -16.71 -2.41 10.77
N TYR A 57 -17.82 -2.68 11.47
CA TYR A 57 -18.62 -3.88 11.30
C TYR A 57 -20.08 -3.49 11.01
N PRO A 58 -20.43 -3.18 9.75
CA PRO A 58 -21.80 -2.82 9.38
C PRO A 58 -22.79 -3.98 9.52
N GLU A 59 -22.29 -5.22 9.50
CA GLU A 59 -23.07 -6.42 9.75
C GLU A 59 -23.02 -6.76 11.24
N GLU A 60 -24.17 -6.65 11.91
CA GLU A 60 -24.31 -6.90 13.35
C GLU A 60 -24.45 -8.41 13.65
N HIS A 61 -23.31 -9.11 13.60
CA HIS A 61 -23.24 -10.52 13.98
C HIS A 61 -23.22 -10.73 15.51
N PHE A 62 -22.67 -9.77 16.24
CA PHE A 62 -22.69 -9.73 17.70
C PHE A 62 -23.73 -8.72 18.18
N ASN A 63 -24.55 -9.13 19.13
CA ASN A 63 -25.55 -8.28 19.78
C ASN A 63 -25.44 -8.30 21.30
N GLU A 64 -24.56 -9.15 21.84
CA GLU A 64 -24.31 -9.22 23.27
C GLU A 64 -23.49 -8.00 23.73
N VAL A 65 -23.82 -7.50 24.93
CA VAL A 65 -23.17 -6.31 25.50
C VAL A 65 -21.64 -6.44 25.57
N PRO A 66 -21.03 -7.56 26.03
CA PRO A 66 -19.59 -7.62 26.18
C PRO A 66 -18.82 -7.51 24.84
N PRO A 67 -19.11 -8.30 23.78
CA PRO A 67 -18.50 -8.12 22.46
C PRO A 67 -18.69 -6.72 21.88
N CYS A 68 -19.91 -6.15 21.95
CA CYS A 68 -20.16 -4.80 21.44
C CYS A 68 -19.31 -3.74 22.16
N THR A 69 -19.14 -3.87 23.48
CA THR A 69 -18.28 -2.97 24.27
C THR A 69 -16.81 -3.09 23.86
N MET A 70 -16.33 -4.31 23.59
CA MET A 70 -14.96 -4.53 23.11
C MET A 70 -14.73 -3.94 21.71
N ILE A 71 -15.71 -4.06 20.81
CA ILE A 71 -15.66 -3.44 19.47
C ILE A 71 -15.55 -1.91 19.59
N GLN A 72 -16.37 -1.28 20.43
CA GLN A 72 -16.33 0.17 20.65
C GLN A 72 -14.97 0.63 21.21
N LYS A 73 -14.41 -0.13 22.15
CA LYS A 73 -13.06 0.13 22.68
C LYS A 73 -12.01 0.03 21.57
N PHE A 74 -12.04 -1.02 20.76
CA PHE A 74 -11.13 -1.21 19.64
C PHE A 74 -11.22 -0.06 18.62
N GLN A 75 -12.43 0.36 18.24
CA GLN A 75 -12.65 1.51 17.35
C GLN A 75 -12.07 2.82 17.92
N THR A 76 -12.21 3.03 19.23
CA THR A 76 -11.64 4.20 19.91
C THR A 76 -10.12 4.18 19.87
N GLU A 77 -9.50 3.03 20.15
CA GLU A 77 -8.04 2.88 20.08
C GLU A 77 -7.50 3.10 18.66
N LEU A 78 -8.19 2.59 17.62
CA LEU A 78 -7.85 2.84 16.22
C LEU A 78 -7.91 4.33 15.86
N LYS A 79 -8.91 5.06 16.36
CA LYS A 79 -9.03 6.50 16.12
C LYS A 79 -7.85 7.27 16.73
N VAL A 80 -7.50 6.98 17.99
CA VAL A 80 -6.33 7.59 18.66
C VAL A 80 -5.04 7.26 17.91
N PHE A 81 -4.90 6.04 17.41
CA PHE A 81 -3.74 5.63 16.62
C PHE A 81 -3.66 6.37 15.27
N SER A 82 -4.79 6.54 14.57
CA SER A 82 -4.87 7.34 13.34
C SER A 82 -4.46 8.80 13.58
N GLU A 83 -4.94 9.43 14.66
CA GLU A 83 -4.54 10.79 15.05
C GLU A 83 -3.02 10.91 15.33
N THR A 84 -2.45 9.88 15.97
CA THR A 84 -1.00 9.79 16.22
C THR A 84 -0.21 9.69 14.91
N ILE A 85 -0.68 8.86 13.97
CA ILE A 85 -0.10 8.72 12.63
C ILE A 85 -0.13 10.05 11.87
N ASN A 86 -1.27 10.74 11.90
CA ASN A 86 -1.46 12.02 11.21
C ASN A 86 -0.54 13.11 11.78
N THR A 87 -0.42 13.18 13.11
CA THR A 87 0.49 14.11 13.80
C THR A 87 1.96 13.82 13.46
N ARG A 88 2.38 12.55 13.44
CA ARG A 88 3.73 12.19 13.00
C ARG A 88 3.97 12.60 11.55
N ASN A 89 3.01 12.29 10.67
CA ASN A 89 3.16 12.47 9.23
C ASN A 89 3.20 13.95 8.82
N SER A 90 2.60 14.88 9.57
CA SER A 90 2.63 16.31 9.25
C SER A 90 4.04 16.92 9.27
N GLY A 91 5.00 16.27 9.94
CA GLY A 91 6.40 16.69 9.98
C GLY A 91 7.31 16.01 8.96
N LEU A 92 6.78 15.08 8.14
CA LEU A 92 7.59 14.28 7.22
C LEU A 92 7.51 14.82 5.79
N PRO A 93 8.64 14.90 5.06
CA PRO A 93 8.63 15.28 3.65
C PRO A 93 7.92 14.24 2.77
N VAL A 94 7.95 12.97 3.19
CA VAL A 94 7.21 11.86 2.57
C VAL A 94 6.46 11.12 3.69
N PRO A 95 5.14 11.30 3.81
CA PRO A 95 4.36 10.69 4.88
C PRO A 95 4.17 9.19 4.65
N TYR A 96 4.16 8.41 5.73
CA TYR A 96 3.81 6.99 5.68
C TYR A 96 2.34 6.80 6.08
N THR A 97 1.48 6.56 5.10
CA THR A 97 0.02 6.52 5.28
C THR A 97 -0.57 5.11 5.21
N TYR A 98 0.19 4.11 4.75
CA TYR A 98 -0.34 2.77 4.43
C TYR A 98 -0.92 2.00 5.63
N MET A 99 -0.53 2.34 6.86
CA MET A 99 -1.02 1.69 8.09
C MET A 99 -1.90 2.61 8.93
N ASP A 100 -2.45 3.69 8.35
CA ASP A 100 -3.50 4.46 9.01
C ASP A 100 -4.78 3.60 9.06
N PRO A 101 -5.37 3.31 10.24
CA PRO A 101 -6.62 2.55 10.32
C PRO A 101 -7.76 3.11 9.46
N ALA A 102 -7.74 4.41 9.14
CA ALA A 102 -8.72 5.04 8.28
C ALA A 102 -8.67 4.55 6.81
N VAL A 103 -7.54 4.00 6.37
CA VAL A 103 -7.34 3.51 4.99
C VAL A 103 -7.06 2.01 4.90
N VAL A 104 -6.89 1.34 6.03
CA VAL A 104 -6.74 -0.13 6.08
C VAL A 104 -8.13 -0.77 6.01
N GLU A 105 -8.31 -1.67 5.05
CA GLU A 105 -9.56 -2.41 4.86
C GLU A 105 -9.69 -3.56 5.87
N LYS A 106 -10.93 -3.92 6.24
CA LYS A 106 -11.20 -5.02 7.18
C LYS A 106 -10.82 -6.41 6.63
N SER A 107 -10.65 -6.56 5.32
CA SER A 107 -10.39 -7.81 4.62
C SER A 107 -9.58 -7.58 3.33
N VAL A 108 -9.16 -8.65 2.65
CA VAL A 108 -8.56 -8.57 1.31
C VAL A 108 -9.69 -8.66 0.28
N ALA A 109 -9.97 -7.56 -0.44
CA ALA A 109 -11.10 -7.44 -1.36
C ALA A 109 -10.74 -6.86 -2.75
N ILE A 110 -9.45 -6.77 -3.08
CA ILE A 110 -8.95 -6.33 -4.39
C ILE A 110 -7.94 -7.32 -4.98
#